data_AF-A0A7M3YAV7-F1
#
_entry.id   AF-A0A7M3YAV7-F1
#
_cell.length_a   1.000
_cell.length_b   1.000
_cell.length_c   1.000
_cell.angle_alpha   90.00
_cell.angle_beta   90.00
_cell.angle_gamma   90.00
#
_symmetry.space_group_name_H-M   'P 1'
#
loop_
_entity.id
_entity.type
_entity.pdbx_description
1 polymer ?
#
loop_
_entity_poly.entity_id
_entity_poly.type
_entity_poly.pdbx_seq_one_letter_code
_entity_poly.pdbx_strand_id
1 'polypeptide(L)' 'TKVALEAGIEQDRLDQVNCPIGLEIGAESPEEIAIAVLAEILASHKGVNL' A
#
# COMPACT_ATOMS: atom_id res chain seq x y z
N THR A 1 11.67 4.60 1.26
CA THR A 1 11.66 5.89 0.54
C THR A 1 13.03 6.44 0.21
N LYS A 2 14.09 6.23 1.02
CA LYS A 2 15.45 6.75 0.77
C LYS A 2 15.98 6.58 -0.68
N VAL A 3 15.93 5.36 -1.24
CA VAL A 3 16.37 5.10 -2.62
C VAL A 3 15.55 5.90 -3.65
N ALA A 4 14.26 6.11 -3.39
CA ALA A 4 13.39 6.88 -4.27
C ALA A 4 13.72 8.39 -4.23
N LEU A 5 14.05 8.92 -3.04
CA LEU A 5 14.54 10.30 -2.88
C LEU A 5 15.87 10.51 -3.61
N GLU A 6 16.80 9.55 -3.47
CA GLU A 6 18.09 9.58 -4.19
C GLU A 6 17.92 9.48 -5.71
N ALA A 7 16.85 8.85 -6.18
CA ALA A 7 16.46 8.80 -7.60
C ALA A 7 15.74 10.08 -8.08
N GLY A 8 15.57 11.09 -7.22
CA GLY A 8 14.93 12.37 -7.58
C GLY A 8 13.41 12.37 -7.52
N ILE A 9 12.78 11.42 -6.80
CA ILE A 9 11.33 11.46 -6.55
C ILE A 9 11.08 12.39 -5.35
N GLU A 10 10.25 13.40 -5.57
CA GLU A 10 9.86 14.37 -4.54
C GLU A 10 9.18 13.71 -3.33
N GLN A 11 9.47 14.24 -2.13
CA GLN A 11 8.90 13.74 -0.87
C GLN A 11 7.37 13.75 -0.89
N ASP A 12 6.74 14.83 -1.39
CA ASP A 12 5.28 14.96 -1.48
C ASP A 12 4.62 13.83 -2.30
N ARG A 13 5.33 13.25 -3.26
CA ARG A 13 4.85 12.08 -4.04
C ARG A 13 4.99 10.79 -3.24
N LEU A 14 6.03 10.68 -2.42
CA LEU A 14 6.25 9.51 -1.58
C LEU A 14 5.29 9.49 -0.39
N ASP A 15 4.89 10.65 0.10
CA ASP A 15 3.91 10.78 1.19
C ASP A 15 2.52 10.25 0.82
N GLN A 16 2.22 10.12 -0.48
CA GLN A 16 0.98 9.53 -0.99
C GLN A 16 1.06 8.01 -1.15
N VAL A 17 2.21 7.39 -0.87
CA VAL A 17 2.41 5.95 -1.02
C VAL A 17 2.05 5.23 0.28
N ASN A 18 1.06 4.35 0.20
CA ASN A 18 0.79 3.39 1.27
C ASN A 18 1.82 2.25 1.19
N CYS A 19 2.63 2.12 2.24
CA CYS A 19 3.62 1.06 2.34
C CYS A 19 3.81 0.66 3.82
N PRO A 20 3.73 -0.64 4.17
CA PRO A 20 3.47 -1.79 3.29
C PRO A 20 2.08 -1.75 2.64
N ILE A 21 1.95 -2.39 1.47
CA ILE A 21 0.68 -2.51 0.75
C ILE A 21 -0.08 -3.74 1.23
N GLY A 22 -1.41 -3.64 1.25
CA GLY A 22 -2.35 -4.66 1.66
C GLY A 22 -2.76 -4.54 3.12
N LEU A 23 -3.95 -5.05 3.43
CA LEU A 23 -4.43 -5.16 4.80
C LEU A 23 -3.64 -6.20 5.60
N GLU A 24 -3.47 -5.96 6.90
CA GLU A 24 -2.84 -6.92 7.82
C GLU A 24 -3.76 -8.12 8.11
N ILE A 25 -3.87 -9.03 7.14
CA ILE A 25 -4.66 -10.25 7.25
C ILE A 25 -3.81 -11.51 7.47
N GLY A 26 -2.50 -11.36 7.68
CA GLY A 26 -1.56 -12.48 7.81
C GLY A 26 -1.27 -13.21 6.49
N ALA A 27 -1.30 -12.49 5.37
CA ALA A 27 -1.03 -13.04 4.04
C ALA A 27 0.42 -13.49 3.86
N GLU A 28 0.63 -14.71 3.35
CA GLU A 28 1.96 -15.27 3.07
C GLU A 28 2.13 -15.69 1.60
N SER A 29 1.08 -16.27 1.02
CA SER A 29 1.05 -16.70 -0.39
C SER A 29 0.76 -15.53 -1.35
N PRO A 30 1.18 -15.60 -2.62
CA PRO A 30 0.85 -14.58 -3.62
C PRO A 30 -0.66 -14.31 -3.74
N GLU A 31 -1.47 -15.35 -3.62
CA GLU A 31 -2.93 -15.26 -3.68
C GLU A 31 -3.51 -14.51 -2.48
N GLU A 32 -3.03 -14.78 -1.27
CA GLU A 32 -3.43 -14.05 -0.06
C GLU A 32 -3.00 -12.58 -0.12
N ILE A 33 -1.79 -12.31 -0.61
CA ILE A 33 -1.29 -10.94 -0.81
C ILE A 33 -2.19 -10.19 -1.80
N ALA A 34 -2.60 -10.84 -2.90
CA ALA A 34 -3.51 -10.24 -3.86
C ALA A 34 -4.86 -9.85 -3.22
N ILE A 35 -5.41 -10.71 -2.36
CA ILE A 35 -6.63 -10.41 -1.59
C ILE A 35 -6.41 -9.24 -0.62
N ALA A 36 -5.28 -9.22 0.10
CA ALA A 36 -4.95 -8.14 1.03
C ALA A 36 -4.88 -6.78 0.32
N VAL A 37 -4.25 -6.73 -0.85
CA VAL A 37 -4.13 -5.52 -1.68
C VAL A 37 -5.49 -5.07 -2.22
N LEU A 38 -6.28 -5.99 -2.77
CA LEU A 38 -7.62 -5.66 -3.30
C LEU A 38 -8.55 -5.16 -2.19
N ALA A 39 -8.44 -5.72 -0.99
CA ALA A 39 -9.21 -5.28 0.17
C ALA A 39 -8.82 -3.86 0.60
N GLU A 40 -7.53 -3.51 0.63
CA GLU A 40 -7.07 -2.16 0.93
C GLU A 40 -7.59 -1.14 -0.10
N ILE A 41 -7.47 -1.46 -1.39
CA ILE A 41 -7.97 -0.61 -2.49
C ILE A 41 -9.47 -0.37 -2.34
N LEU A 42 -10.23 -1.44 -2.05
CA LEU A 42 -11.68 -1.34 -1.90
C LEU A 42 -12.07 -0.50 -0.68
N ALA A 43 -11.41 -0.69 0.46
CA ALA A 43 -11.68 0.07 1.67
C ALA A 43 -11.41 1.56 1.48
N SER A 44 -10.27 1.90 0.86
CA SER A 44 -9.93 3.29 0.47
C SER A 44 -10.98 3.88 -0.46
N HIS A 45 -11.41 3.15 -1.49
CA HIS A 45 -12.42 3.61 -2.43
C HIS A 45 -13.82 3.79 -1.80
N LYS A 46 -14.16 2.99 -0.79
CA LYS A 46 -15.45 3.03 -0.10
C LYS A 46 -15.46 3.93 1.14
N GLY A 47 -14.30 4.46 1.55
CA GLY A 47 -14.18 5.25 2.77
C GLY A 47 -14.45 4.46 4.04
N VAL A 48 -14.12 3.16 4.03
CA VAL A 48 -14.22 2.30 5.22
C VAL A 48 -13.00 2.54 6.09
N ASN A 49 -13.19 2.94 7.36
CA ASN A 49 -12.10 2.97 8.33
C ASN A 49 -11.73 1.54 8.72
N LEU A 50 -10.45 1.23 8.57
CA LEU A 50 -9.82 -0.05 8.90
C LEU A 50 -9.08 0.05 10.23
#